data_AF-A0A3D1RR02-F1
#
_entry.id   AF-A0A3D1RR02-F1
#
_cell.length_a   1.000
_cell.length_b   1.000
_cell.length_c   1.000
_cell.angle_alpha   90.00
_cell.angle_beta   90.00
_cell.angle_gamma   90.00
#
_symmetry.space_group_name_H-M   'P 1'
#
loop_
_entity.id
_entity.type
_entity.pdbx_description
1 polymer ?
#
loop_
_entity_poly.entity_id
_entity_poly.type
_entity_poly.pdbx_seq_one_letter_code
_entity_poly.pdbx_strand_id
1 'polypeptide(L)' 'MKEKRELLETNRQLNEEQLEQVGGGIKTSTLCYGYCYECGWKSAIVRATMVNDLINEHKNQTGHSDVRRRIA' A
#
# COMPACT_ATOMS: atom_id res chain seq x y z
N MET A 1 17.78 -1.21 -36.48
CA MET A 1 16.70 -2.12 -36.04
C MET A 1 17.15 -3.12 -34.95
N LYS A 2 18.26 -2.87 -34.21
CA LYS A 2 18.70 -3.73 -33.09
C LYS A 2 18.31 -3.16 -31.71
N GLU A 3 18.34 -1.85 -31.52
CA GLU A 3 18.08 -1.21 -30.21
C GLU A 3 16.65 -1.32 -29.67
N LYS A 4 15.64 -1.49 -30.55
CA LYS A 4 14.24 -1.55 -30.11
C LYS A 4 13.87 -2.87 -29.43
N ARG A 5 14.64 -3.93 -29.65
CA ARG A 5 14.39 -5.26 -29.05
C ARG A 5 14.94 -5.35 -27.63
N GLU A 6 16.14 -4.81 -27.39
CA GLU A 6 16.77 -4.83 -26.07
C GLU A 6 15.97 -4.01 -25.04
N LEU A 7 15.44 -2.85 -25.45
CA LEU A 7 14.57 -2.01 -24.60
C LEU A 7 13.27 -2.70 -24.16
N LEU A 8 12.73 -3.64 -24.95
CA LEU A 8 11.49 -4.34 -24.61
C LEU A 8 11.75 -5.50 -23.63
N GLU A 9 12.91 -6.14 -23.69
CA GLU A 9 13.31 -7.18 -22.74
C GLU A 9 13.66 -6.59 -21.36
N THR A 10 14.32 -5.42 -21.30
CA THR A 10 14.62 -4.74 -20.02
C THR A 10 13.35 -4.28 -19.29
N ASN A 11 12.33 -3.82 -20.03
CA ASN A 11 11.06 -3.39 -19.42
C ASN A 11 10.23 -4.56 -18.86
N ARG A 12 10.40 -5.77 -19.40
CA ARG A 12 9.68 -6.95 -18.90
C ARG A 12 10.27 -7.45 -17.58
N GLN A 13 11.59 -7.42 -17.43
CA GLN A 13 12.28 -7.82 -16.19
C GLN A 13 11.96 -6.87 -15.02
N LEU A 14 11.89 -5.56 -15.27
CA LEU A 14 11.47 -4.58 -14.24
C LEU A 14 10.04 -4.81 -13.72
N ASN A 15 9.14 -5.36 -14.54
CA ASN A 15 7.75 -5.59 -14.15
C ASN A 15 7.60 -6.89 -13.35
N GLU A 16 8.36 -7.94 -13.69
CA GLU A 16 8.37 -9.21 -12.95
C GLU A 16 9.08 -9.07 -11.58
N GLU A 17 10.18 -8.30 -11.50
CA GLU A 17 10.87 -8.01 -10.23
C GLU A 17 10.02 -7.15 -9.25
N GLN A 18 9.17 -6.24 -9.76
CA GLN A 18 8.21 -5.54 -8.91
C GLN A 18 7.03 -6.41 -8.46
N LEU A 19 6.64 -7.43 -9.23
CA LEU A 19 5.54 -8.34 -8.88
C LEU A 19 5.95 -9.41 -7.86
N GLU A 20 7.20 -9.87 -7.87
CA GLU A 20 7.69 -10.89 -6.93
C GLU A 20 8.12 -10.33 -5.57
N GLN A 21 8.45 -9.04 -5.46
CA GLN A 21 8.70 -8.40 -4.15
C GLN A 21 7.41 -8.11 -3.35
N VAL A 22 6.22 -8.29 -3.94
CA VAL A 22 4.93 -8.14 -3.25
C VAL A 22 4.46 -9.47 -2.65
N GLY A 23 5.32 -10.08 -1.82
CA GLY A 23 4.96 -11.26 -1.04
C GLY A 23 3.61 -11.05 -0.32
N GLY A 24 2.62 -11.90 -0.63
CA GLY A 24 1.35 -11.96 0.10
C GLY A 24 0.57 -10.63 0.21
N GLY A 25 0.68 -9.76 -0.80
CA GLY A 25 0.04 -8.44 -0.78
C GLY A 25 -1.49 -8.52 -0.72
N ILE A 26 -2.08 -7.85 0.26
CA ILE A 26 -3.53 -7.60 0.33
C ILE A 26 -4.01 -7.11 -1.04
N LYS A 27 -4.96 -7.83 -1.65
CA LYS A 27 -5.52 -7.48 -2.98
C LYS A 27 -5.97 -6.02 -2.96
N THR A 28 -5.68 -5.26 -4.01
CA THR A 28 -6.02 -3.83 -4.12
C THR A 28 -7.53 -3.54 -3.97
N SER A 29 -8.38 -4.54 -4.22
CA SER A 29 -9.83 -4.50 -3.99
C SER A 29 -10.26 -4.69 -2.53
N THR A 30 -9.35 -5.07 -1.64
CA THR A 30 -9.67 -5.32 -0.23
C THR A 30 -10.05 -4.01 0.46
N LEU A 31 -11.20 -4.04 1.13
CA LEU A 31 -11.66 -2.96 1.98
C LEU A 31 -10.94 -3.05 3.33
N CYS A 32 -10.38 -1.93 3.76
CA CYS A 32 -9.58 -1.81 4.96
C CYS A 32 -9.96 -0.53 5.72
N TYR A 33 -9.57 -0.46 6.99
CA TYR A 33 -9.63 0.75 7.81
C TYR A 33 -8.36 0.89 8.65
N GLY A 34 -8.03 2.13 9.01
CA GLY A 34 -6.98 2.45 9.97
C GLY A 34 -7.53 2.41 11.39
N TYR A 35 -6.75 1.88 12.32
CA TYR A 35 -7.07 1.84 13.74
C TYR A 35 -5.87 2.31 14.56
N CYS A 36 -6.09 3.26 15.46
CA CYS A 36 -5.09 3.70 16.43
C CYS A 36 -5.31 2.98 17.77
N TYR A 37 -4.31 2.25 18.24
CA TYR A 37 -4.37 1.54 19.53
C TYR A 37 -4.16 2.47 20.73
N GLU A 38 -3.62 3.67 20.51
CA GLU A 38 -3.34 4.64 21.57
C GLU A 38 -4.59 5.45 21.96
N CYS A 39 -5.40 5.85 20.99
CA CYS A 39 -6.59 6.69 21.24
C CYS A 39 -7.92 6.08 20.79
N GLY A 40 -7.92 4.87 20.21
CA GLY A 40 -9.12 4.19 19.75
C GLY A 40 -9.72 4.78 18.46
N TRP A 41 -9.01 5.68 17.77
CA TRP A 41 -9.45 6.23 16.49
C TRP A 41 -9.65 5.12 15.45
N LYS A 42 -10.72 5.25 14.67
CA LYS A 42 -11.07 4.35 13.56
C LYS A 42 -11.39 5.18 12.32
N SER A 43 -10.69 4.90 11.21
CA SER A 43 -10.94 5.59 9.94
C SER A 43 -12.22 5.09 9.25
N ALA A 44 -12.64 5.79 8.20
CA ALA A 44 -13.59 5.24 7.23
C ALA A 44 -13.02 3.96 6.58
N ILE A 45 -13.92 3.06 6.18
CA ILE A 45 -13.57 1.85 5.42
C ILE A 45 -13.34 2.25 3.97
N VAL A 46 -12.13 2.07 3.47
CA VAL A 46 -11.69 2.46 2.12
C VAL A 46 -10.86 1.34 1.49
N ARG A 47 -10.49 1.48 0.22
CA ARG A 47 -9.58 0.51 -0.42
C ARG A 47 -8.21 0.50 0.27
N ALA A 48 -7.55 -0.66 0.25
CA ALA A 48 -6.22 -0.85 0.85
C ALA A 48 -5.15 0.13 0.39
N THR A 49 -5.30 0.75 -0.79
CA THR A 49 -4.40 1.79 -1.30
C THR A 49 -4.63 3.16 -0.64
N MET A 50 -5.86 3.48 -0.24
CA MET A 50 -6.26 4.79 0.32
C MET A 50 -6.14 4.85 1.84
N VAL A 51 -6.17 3.70 2.52
CA VAL A 51 -6.14 3.65 3.99
C VAL A 51 -4.79 4.11 4.57
N ASN A 52 -3.70 3.97 3.81
CA ASN A 52 -2.38 4.42 4.24
C ASN A 52 -2.32 5.95 4.39
N ASP A 53 -2.98 6.69 3.51
CA ASP A 53 -3.05 8.16 3.59
C ASP A 53 -3.77 8.60 4.86
N LEU A 54 -4.89 7.95 5.19
CA LEU A 54 -5.65 8.20 6.43
C LEU A 54 -4.83 7.89 7.68
N ILE A 55 -4.08 6.78 7.67
CA ILE A 55 -3.19 6.42 8.79
C ILE A 55 -2.09 7.48 8.97
N ASN A 56 -1.44 7.89 7.88
CA ASN A 56 -0.36 8.87 7.94
C ASN A 56 -0.88 10.25 8.38
N GLU A 57 -2.03 10.68 7.89
CA GLU A 57 -2.68 11.92 8.33
C GLU A 57 -2.93 11.89 9.85
N HIS A 58 -3.50 10.80 10.38
CA HIS A 58 -3.73 10.66 11.80
C HIS A 58 -2.43 10.68 12.62
N LYS A 59 -1.39 9.97 12.17
CA LYS A 59 -0.07 10.00 12.82
C LYS A 59 0.51 11.41 12.86
N ASN A 60 0.41 12.16 11.75
CA ASN A 60 0.92 13.52 11.67
C ASN A 60 0.17 14.50 12.58
N GLN A 61 -1.15 14.32 12.74
CA GLN A 61 -1.98 15.20 13.59
C GLN A 61 -1.79 14.92 15.08
N THR A 62 -1.52 13.68 15.47
CA THR A 62 -1.53 13.25 16.88
C THR A 62 -0.15 12.92 17.45
N GLY A 63 0.83 12.63 16.59
CA GLY A 63 2.10 12.05 17.01
C GLY A 63 2.01 10.58 17.43
N HIS A 64 0.85 9.93 17.31
CA HIS A 64 0.70 8.51 17.62
C HIS A 64 1.49 7.64 16.66
N SER A 65 2.07 6.56 17.17
CA SER A 65 2.92 5.65 16.41
C SER A 65 2.23 4.31 16.12
N ASP A 66 1.38 3.82 17.04
CA ASP A 66 0.68 2.54 16.93
C ASP A 66 -0.67 2.69 16.22
N VAL A 67 -0.58 3.08 14.95
CA VAL A 67 -1.71 3.18 14.03
C VAL A 67 -1.51 2.15 12.92
N ARG A 68 -2.46 1.22 12.81
CA ARG A 68 -2.35 0.05 11.92
C ARG A 68 -3.54 -0.08 10.99
N ARG A 69 -3.28 -0.63 9.81
CA ARG A 69 -4.30 -1.05 8.86
C ARG A 69 -4.92 -2.39 9.28
N ARG A 70 -6.24 -2.50 9.16
CA ARG A 70 -7.04 -3.72 9.38
C ARG A 70 -7.94 -3.96 8.17
N ILE A 71 -8.22 -5.23 7.88
CA ILE A 71 -9.22 -5.62 6.86
C ILE A 71 -10.60 -5.43 7.49
N ALA A 72 -11.54 -4.88 6.72
CA ALA A 72 -12.92 -4.62 7.14
C ALA A 72 -13.76 -5.90 7.24
#